data_AF-A0AAV0CFI4-F1
#
_entry.id   AF-A0AAV0CFI4-F1
#
_cell.length_a   1.000
_cell.length_b   1.000
_cell.length_c   1.000
_cell.angle_alpha   90.00
_cell.angle_beta   90.00
_cell.angle_gamma   90.00
#
_symmetry.space_group_name_H-M   'P 1'
#
loop_
_entity.id
_entity.type
_entity.pdbx_description
1 polymer ?
#
loop_
_entity_poly.entity_id
_entity_poly.type
_entity_poly.pdbx_seq_one_letter_code
_entity_poly.pdbx_strand_id
1 'polypeptide(L)'
;MCVICGFVGCGRYKDEHAKQHWKETQHCYALELETRRVWDYAGDNYVHRLIQSKTDGKLVELNHHCVHMREGCYNCECGIDPVFSEALQNSKVEAIVSEYDELLTTQLENQKGYFESLLREVEEENERETSEAVEKALKQNTRLIKLQARLDKCSKEKKFQDDIHDNLVRNQKIWESKFVEIEERERKLSKVKDQKIKDLEEELMNMMACLESMNTTQQPSSD
;
A
#
# COMPACT_ATOMS: atom_id res chain seq x y z
N MET A 1 12.56 78.31 24.53
CA MET A 1 13.23 78.43 23.23
C MET A 1 12.20 78.40 22.13
N CYS A 2 12.15 79.38 21.24
CA CYS A 2 11.29 79.36 20.06
C CYS A 2 11.69 78.20 19.14
N VAL A 3 10.74 77.35 18.73
CA VAL A 3 11.03 76.20 17.86
C VAL A 3 11.17 76.58 16.38
N ILE A 4 10.74 77.80 16.01
CA ILE A 4 10.78 78.27 14.62
C ILE A 4 12.13 78.92 14.31
N CYS A 5 12.61 79.82 15.17
CA CYS A 5 13.84 80.58 14.93
C CYS A 5 14.96 80.38 15.97
N GLY A 6 14.74 79.54 16.99
CA GLY A 6 15.75 79.24 18.00
C GLY A 6 15.96 80.29 19.09
N PHE A 7 15.19 81.40 19.10
CA PHE A 7 15.31 82.44 20.13
C PHE A 7 15.09 81.88 21.55
N VAL A 8 15.96 82.24 22.49
CA VAL A 8 15.86 81.82 23.90
C VAL A 8 15.44 82.99 24.76
N GLY A 9 14.21 82.96 25.25
CA GLY A 9 13.65 83.94 26.19
C GLY A 9 13.26 83.29 27.51
N CYS A 10 13.21 84.09 28.57
CA CYS A 10 12.67 83.68 29.86
C CYS A 10 11.13 83.51 29.81
N GLY A 11 10.62 82.61 30.67
CA GLY A 11 9.21 82.26 30.74
C GLY A 11 8.35 83.29 31.49
N ARG A 12 7.08 82.93 31.73
CA ARG A 12 6.05 83.78 32.34
C ARG A 12 6.39 84.29 33.75
N TYR A 13 7.21 83.55 34.49
CA TYR A 13 7.56 83.86 35.89
C TYR A 13 8.77 84.79 36.05
N LYS A 14 9.27 85.38 34.96
CA LYS A 14 10.35 86.38 34.95
C LYS A 14 9.93 87.57 34.07
N ASP A 15 10.79 88.03 33.18
CA ASP A 15 10.56 89.21 32.31
C ASP A 15 9.73 88.88 31.04
N GLU A 16 9.16 87.68 30.94
CA GLU A 16 8.34 87.22 29.81
C GLU A 16 8.95 87.38 28.39
N HIS A 17 10.29 87.41 28.25
CA HIS A 17 10.96 87.63 26.95
C HIS A 17 10.49 86.66 25.84
N ALA A 18 10.11 85.43 26.17
CA ALA A 18 9.58 84.49 25.19
C ALA A 18 8.20 84.90 24.64
N LYS A 19 7.38 85.57 25.44
CA LYS A 19 6.06 86.11 25.04
C LYS A 19 6.19 87.38 24.22
N GLN A 20 7.15 88.25 24.56
CA GLN A 20 7.46 89.42 23.75
C GLN A 20 7.94 89.00 22.35
N HIS A 21 8.85 88.03 22.29
CA HIS A 21 9.30 87.44 21.03
C HIS A 21 8.15 86.93 20.16
N TRP A 22 7.17 86.24 20.75
CA TRP A 22 5.97 85.82 20.03
C TRP A 22 5.18 87.01 19.47
N LYS A 23 4.95 88.06 20.27
CA LYS A 23 4.21 89.25 19.81
C LYS A 23 4.90 89.96 18.65
N GLU A 24 6.23 90.04 18.67
CA GLU A 24 7.02 90.74 17.64
C GLU A 24 7.19 89.91 16.35
N THR A 25 7.39 88.60 16.48
CA THR A 25 7.77 87.73 15.35
C THR A 25 6.65 86.82 14.85
N GLN A 26 5.53 86.74 15.58
CA GLN A 26 4.44 85.80 15.33
C GLN A 26 4.86 84.32 15.35
N HIS A 27 5.96 84.00 16.03
CA HIS A 27 6.35 82.62 16.28
C HIS A 27 5.59 82.02 17.47
N CYS A 28 4.52 81.27 17.18
CA CYS A 28 3.57 80.80 18.21
C CYS A 28 4.08 79.69 19.12
N TYR A 29 5.15 78.99 18.74
CA TYR A 29 5.59 77.79 19.46
C TYR A 29 6.92 77.97 20.18
N ALA A 30 6.95 77.61 21.46
CA ALA A 30 8.17 77.61 22.28
C ALA A 30 8.34 76.32 23.09
N LEU A 31 9.54 75.75 23.03
CA LEU A 31 9.97 74.61 23.84
C LEU A 31 10.44 75.10 25.23
N GLU A 32 9.82 74.57 26.28
CA GLU A 32 10.29 74.66 27.67
C GLU A 32 11.48 73.72 27.86
N LEU A 33 12.65 74.24 28.21
CA LEU A 33 13.89 73.46 28.23
C LEU A 33 13.93 72.43 29.37
N GLU A 34 13.27 72.71 30.50
CA GLU A 34 13.25 71.82 31.66
C GLU A 34 12.36 70.60 31.42
N THR A 35 11.14 70.81 30.95
CA THR A 35 10.14 69.74 30.81
C THR A 35 10.05 69.18 29.39
N ARG A 36 10.73 69.80 28.42
CA ARG A 36 10.67 69.50 26.99
C ARG A 36 9.25 69.57 26.41
N ARG A 37 8.33 70.26 27.09
CA ARG A 37 6.97 70.53 26.60
C ARG A 37 6.99 71.71 25.63
N VAL A 38 6.11 71.68 24.64
CA VAL A 38 5.95 72.78 23.68
C VAL A 38 4.72 73.58 24.10
N TRP A 39 4.93 74.86 24.35
CA TRP A 39 3.88 75.85 24.61
C TRP A 39 3.39 76.46 23.29
N ASP A 40 2.08 76.54 23.11
CA ASP A 40 1.41 77.30 22.04
C ASP A 40 0.92 78.64 22.62
N TYR A 41 1.49 79.74 22.13
CA TYR A 41 1.08 81.09 22.53
C TYR A 41 -0.24 81.53 21.89
N ALA A 42 -0.62 81.00 20.72
CA ALA A 42 -1.89 81.33 20.08
C ALA A 42 -3.06 80.55 20.71
N GLY A 43 -2.83 79.28 21.06
CA GLY A 43 -3.81 78.41 21.73
C GLY A 43 -3.87 78.54 23.26
N ASP A 44 -2.90 79.24 23.87
CA ASP A 44 -2.72 79.38 25.32
C ASP A 44 -2.70 78.04 26.09
N ASN A 45 -2.12 77.01 25.49
CA ASN A 45 -2.03 75.66 26.04
C ASN A 45 -0.70 74.95 25.70
N TYR A 46 -0.41 73.85 26.41
CA TYR A 46 0.67 72.95 26.01
C TYR A 46 0.20 72.05 24.87
N VAL A 47 1.03 71.89 23.84
CA VAL A 47 0.77 70.99 22.71
C VAL A 47 0.99 69.54 23.16
N HIS A 48 -0.05 68.72 23.01
CA HIS A 48 0.05 67.27 23.19
C HIS A 48 0.77 66.64 22.00
N ARG A 49 1.85 65.90 22.25
CA ARG A 49 2.64 65.27 21.19
C ARG A 49 2.04 63.92 20.80
N LEU A 50 1.43 63.85 19.62
CA LEU A 50 1.21 62.57 18.94
C LEU A 50 2.51 62.17 18.24
N ILE A 51 3.05 61.01 18.57
CA ILE A 51 4.24 60.47 17.90
C ILE A 51 3.77 59.49 16.84
N GLN A 52 4.23 59.71 15.61
CA GLN A 52 4.03 58.74 14.55
C GLN A 52 5.06 57.61 14.70
N SER A 53 4.59 56.37 14.81
CA SER A 53 5.49 55.22 14.84
C SER A 53 6.31 55.16 13.54
N LYS A 54 7.63 55.05 13.66
CA LYS A 54 8.53 54.99 12.49
C LYS A 54 8.34 53.74 11.63
N THR A 55 7.76 52.68 12.18
CA THR A 55 7.57 51.41 11.48
C THR A 55 6.21 51.28 10.78
N ASP A 56 5.17 51.97 11.29
CA ASP A 56 3.79 51.68 10.88
C ASP A 56 2.95 52.94 10.59
N GLY A 57 3.51 54.15 10.74
CA GLY A 57 2.81 55.40 10.41
C GLY A 57 1.61 55.74 11.32
N LYS A 58 1.23 54.85 12.23
CA LYS A 58 0.14 55.01 13.18
C LYS A 58 0.50 56.07 14.23
N LEU A 59 -0.46 56.95 14.51
CA LEU A 59 -0.35 57.91 15.60
C LEU A 59 -0.47 57.16 16.92
N VAL A 60 0.56 57.26 17.75
CA VAL A 60 0.61 56.67 19.09
C VAL A 60 0.72 57.79 20.10
N GLU A 61 -0.18 57.77 21.07
CA GLU A 61 -0.17 58.68 22.21
C GLU A 61 0.87 58.17 23.23
N LEU A 62 1.83 59.01 23.60
CA LEU A 62 2.77 58.68 24.66
C LEU A 62 2.01 58.70 25.99
N ASN A 63 1.84 57.52 26.61
CA ASN A 63 1.29 57.38 27.96
C ASN A 63 1.97 58.39 28.90
N HIS A 64 1.23 59.43 29.29
CA HIS A 64 1.70 60.41 30.26
C HIS A 64 1.73 59.73 31.63
N HIS A 65 2.94 59.46 32.12
CA HIS A 65 3.12 59.14 33.53
C HIS A 65 2.79 60.40 34.34
N CYS A 66 1.66 60.38 35.05
CA CYS A 66 1.32 61.44 35.99
C CYS A 66 2.30 61.38 37.17
N VAL A 67 3.16 62.39 37.30
CA VAL A 67 4.20 62.45 38.35
C VAL A 67 3.62 62.86 39.72
N HIS A 68 2.31 63.10 39.83
CA HIS A 68 1.64 63.47 41.08
C HIS A 68 1.28 62.24 41.94
N MET A 69 2.32 61.54 42.42
CA MET A 69 2.18 60.46 43.41
C MET A 69 2.22 60.97 44.87
N ARG A 70 2.20 62.28 45.11
CA ARG A 70 2.00 62.85 46.44
C ARG A 70 0.95 63.95 46.39
N GLU A 71 -0.20 63.60 46.97
CA GLU A 71 -1.35 64.45 47.32
C GLU A 71 -2.23 64.94 46.16
N GLY A 72 -3.35 64.25 45.98
CA GLY A 72 -4.64 64.86 45.65
C GLY A 72 -4.84 65.30 44.20
N CYS A 73 -4.92 64.37 43.26
CA CYS A 73 -5.50 64.66 41.95
C CYS A 73 -6.96 64.18 41.91
N TYR A 74 -7.90 65.05 42.30
CA TYR A 74 -9.33 64.71 42.36
C TYR A 74 -10.10 64.93 41.05
N ASN A 75 -9.43 65.36 39.97
CA ASN A 75 -10.09 65.70 38.70
C ASN A 75 -9.33 65.20 37.45
N CYS A 76 -8.49 64.16 37.57
CA CYS A 76 -7.93 63.49 36.41
C CYS A 76 -8.82 62.30 36.01
N GLU A 77 -9.31 62.28 34.78
CA GLU A 77 -9.96 61.11 34.14
C GLU A 77 -8.99 59.93 33.89
N CYS A 78 -7.91 59.82 34.68
CA CYS A 78 -7.04 58.65 34.70
C CYS A 78 -7.64 57.56 35.60
N GLY A 79 -8.85 57.12 35.25
CA GLY A 79 -9.62 56.11 35.97
C GLY A 79 -9.50 54.72 35.35
N ILE A 80 -8.29 54.21 35.15
CA ILE A 80 -8.10 52.76 34.98
C ILE A 80 -7.00 52.32 35.94
N ASP A 81 -7.39 51.60 36.98
CA ASP A 81 -6.48 50.90 37.87
C ASP A 81 -5.54 50.01 37.01
N PRO A 82 -4.21 50.17 37.09
CA PRO A 82 -3.26 49.34 36.35
C PRO A 82 -3.54 47.83 36.47
N VAL A 83 -4.03 47.39 37.64
CA VAL A 83 -4.40 45.98 37.89
C VAL A 83 -5.64 45.56 37.10
N PHE A 84 -6.62 46.46 36.94
CA PHE A 84 -7.83 46.20 36.13
C PHE A 84 -7.52 46.19 34.63
N SER A 85 -6.60 47.06 34.17
CA SER A 85 -6.12 47.05 32.79
C SER A 85 -5.39 45.73 32.46
N GLU A 86 -4.54 45.26 33.36
CA GLU A 86 -3.80 44.01 33.22
C GLU A 86 -4.72 42.78 33.21
N ALA A 87 -5.70 42.71 34.12
CA ALA A 87 -6.70 41.65 34.15
C ALA A 87 -7.53 41.58 32.84
N LEU A 88 -7.87 42.73 32.26
CA LEU A 88 -8.59 42.78 30.98
C LEU A 88 -7.71 42.34 29.80
N GLN A 89 -6.41 42.67 29.79
CA GLN A 89 -5.50 42.19 28.76
C GLN A 89 -5.27 40.68 28.88
N ASN A 90 -5.11 40.17 30.11
CA ASN A 90 -4.97 38.72 30.35
C ASN A 90 -6.21 37.95 29.88
N SER A 91 -7.42 38.46 30.17
CA SER A 91 -8.66 37.86 29.68
C SER A 91 -8.74 37.79 28.14
N LYS A 92 -8.25 38.83 27.43
CA LYS A 92 -8.16 38.80 25.96
C LYS A 92 -7.15 37.79 25.45
N VAL A 93 -6.00 37.67 26.12
CA VAL A 93 -4.99 36.66 25.78
C VAL A 93 -5.53 35.25 26.01
N GLU A 94 -6.20 35.01 27.13
CA GLU A 94 -6.85 33.73 27.42
C GLU A 94 -7.93 33.36 26.38
N ALA A 95 -8.74 34.33 25.95
CA ALA A 95 -9.71 34.12 24.87
C ALA A 95 -9.04 33.72 23.55
N ILE A 96 -7.96 34.41 23.16
CA ILE A 96 -7.19 34.08 21.95
C ILE A 96 -6.56 32.68 22.07
N VAL A 97 -6.00 32.34 23.22
CA VAL A 97 -5.43 31.00 23.46
C VAL A 97 -6.51 29.93 23.34
N SER A 98 -7.69 30.16 23.92
CA SER A 98 -8.82 29.23 23.81
C SER A 98 -9.26 29.03 22.36
N GLU A 99 -9.42 30.12 21.59
CA GLU A 99 -9.78 30.04 20.17
C GLU A 99 -8.70 29.32 19.34
N TYR A 100 -7.42 29.57 19.66
CA TYR A 100 -6.31 28.89 19.01
C TYR A 100 -6.31 27.39 19.34
N ASP A 101 -6.54 27.01 20.60
CA ASP A 101 -6.61 25.62 21.03
C ASP A 101 -7.79 24.89 20.38
N GLU A 102 -8.95 25.54 20.26
CA GLU A 102 -10.11 24.99 19.53
C GLU A 102 -9.80 24.78 18.04
N LEU A 103 -9.16 25.77 17.39
CA LEU A 103 -8.75 25.67 15.99
C LEU A 103 -7.73 24.54 15.79
N LEU A 104 -6.72 24.46 16.67
CA LEU A 104 -5.69 23.43 16.60
C LEU A 104 -6.29 22.04 16.83
N THR A 105 -7.18 21.90 17.81
CA THR A 105 -7.88 20.63 18.09
C THR A 105 -8.72 20.21 16.90
N THR A 106 -9.48 21.13 16.30
CA THR A 106 -10.28 20.88 15.09
C THR A 106 -9.40 20.43 13.94
N GLN A 107 -8.25 21.09 13.75
CA GLN A 107 -7.32 20.74 12.69
C GLN A 107 -6.67 19.36 12.90
N LEU A 108 -6.30 19.02 14.14
CA LEU A 108 -5.74 17.71 14.47
C LEU A 108 -6.78 16.58 14.30
N GLU A 109 -8.03 16.79 14.71
CA GLU A 109 -9.08 15.77 14.53
C GLU A 109 -9.40 15.57 13.04
N ASN A 110 -9.41 16.65 12.24
CA ASN A 110 -9.56 16.55 10.79
C ASN A 110 -8.42 15.76 10.13
N GLN A 111 -7.17 16.00 10.53
CA GLN A 111 -6.01 15.25 10.03
C GLN A 111 -6.08 13.78 10.43
N LYS A 112 -6.42 13.51 11.69
CA LYS A 112 -6.61 12.14 12.19
C LYS A 112 -7.68 11.41 11.40
N GLY A 113 -8.86 12.01 11.23
CA GLY A 113 -9.95 11.41 10.46
C GLY A 113 -9.57 11.15 8.99
N TYR A 114 -8.79 12.06 8.37
CA TYR A 114 -8.27 11.83 7.01
C TYR A 114 -7.36 10.59 6.95
N PHE A 115 -6.35 10.49 7.82
CA PHE A 115 -5.43 9.36 7.81
C PHE A 115 -6.10 8.05 8.24
N GLU A 116 -7.04 8.08 9.18
CA GLU A 116 -7.85 6.91 9.54
C GLU A 116 -8.69 6.43 8.35
N SER A 117 -9.27 7.36 7.58
CA SER A 117 -10.03 6.98 6.38
C SER A 117 -9.15 6.36 5.30
N LEU A 118 -7.96 6.91 5.07
CA LEU A 118 -6.99 6.38 4.11
C LEU A 118 -6.45 5.02 4.53
N LEU A 119 -6.14 4.83 5.83
CA LEU A 119 -5.73 3.53 6.37
C LEU A 119 -6.84 2.48 6.18
N ARG A 120 -8.08 2.83 6.52
CA ARG A 120 -9.23 1.94 6.34
C ARG A 120 -9.43 1.56 4.87
N GLU A 121 -9.31 2.50 3.95
CA GLU A 121 -9.43 2.22 2.52
C GLU A 121 -8.38 1.21 2.04
N VAL A 122 -7.11 1.40 2.45
CA VAL A 122 -6.02 0.47 2.13
C VAL A 122 -6.25 -0.90 2.79
N GLU A 123 -6.71 -0.94 4.03
CA GLU A 123 -7.04 -2.19 4.74
C GLU A 123 -8.17 -2.94 4.04
N GLU A 124 -9.27 -2.26 3.67
CA GLU A 124 -10.40 -2.84 2.94
C GLU A 124 -10.00 -3.33 1.54
N GLU A 125 -9.13 -2.58 0.84
CA GLU A 125 -8.58 -3.00 -0.45
C GLU A 125 -7.71 -4.25 -0.31
N ASN A 126 -6.79 -4.28 0.66
CA ASN A 126 -5.95 -5.44 0.91
C ASN A 126 -6.77 -6.65 1.37
N GLU A 127 -7.80 -6.46 2.20
CA GLU A 127 -8.72 -7.55 2.59
C GLU A 127 -9.48 -8.11 1.38
N ARG A 128 -9.95 -7.23 0.48
CA ARG A 128 -10.60 -7.65 -0.77
C ARG A 128 -9.65 -8.44 -1.67
N GLU A 129 -8.44 -7.93 -1.90
CA GLU A 129 -7.43 -8.59 -2.75
C GLU A 129 -7.02 -9.95 -2.18
N THR A 130 -6.79 -10.03 -0.87
CA THR A 130 -6.45 -11.28 -0.19
C THR A 130 -7.60 -12.29 -0.25
N SER A 131 -8.84 -11.85 -0.01
CA SER A 131 -10.03 -12.69 -0.13
C SER A 131 -10.20 -13.26 -1.55
N GLU A 132 -10.05 -12.42 -2.57
CA GLU A 132 -10.08 -12.86 -3.97
C GLU A 132 -8.95 -13.85 -4.31
N ALA A 133 -7.73 -13.59 -3.84
CA ALA A 133 -6.59 -14.48 -4.05
C ALA A 133 -6.82 -15.84 -3.40
N VAL A 134 -7.37 -15.87 -2.17
CA VAL A 134 -7.74 -17.08 -1.46
C VAL A 134 -8.82 -17.86 -2.21
N GLU A 135 -9.90 -17.19 -2.66
CA GLU A 135 -10.97 -17.86 -3.42
C GLU A 135 -10.45 -18.48 -4.72
N LYS A 136 -9.60 -17.75 -5.46
CA LYS A 136 -8.93 -18.25 -6.68
C LYS A 136 -8.07 -19.48 -6.37
N ALA A 137 -7.27 -19.44 -5.31
CA ALA A 137 -6.44 -20.55 -4.88
C ALA A 137 -7.27 -21.78 -4.48
N LEU A 138 -8.36 -21.61 -3.74
CA LEU A 138 -9.26 -22.70 -3.35
C LEU A 138 -9.92 -23.36 -4.57
N LYS A 139 -10.40 -22.56 -5.54
CA LYS A 139 -10.95 -23.07 -6.81
C LYS A 139 -9.93 -23.89 -7.60
N GLN A 140 -8.68 -23.40 -7.68
CA GLN A 140 -7.59 -24.12 -8.34
C GLN A 140 -7.24 -25.42 -7.62
N ASN A 141 -7.10 -25.40 -6.29
CA ASN A 141 -6.80 -26.58 -5.49
C ASN A 141 -7.89 -27.66 -5.64
N THR A 142 -9.17 -27.26 -5.63
CA THR A 142 -10.28 -28.18 -5.87
C THR A 142 -10.19 -28.84 -7.26
N ARG A 143 -9.78 -28.10 -8.29
CA ARG A 143 -9.56 -28.67 -9.64
C ARG A 143 -8.38 -29.64 -9.64
N LEU A 144 -7.28 -29.31 -8.97
CA LEU A 144 -6.11 -30.18 -8.85
C LEU A 144 -6.45 -31.50 -8.17
N ILE A 145 -7.21 -31.47 -7.06
CA ILE A 145 -7.67 -32.69 -6.37
C ILE A 145 -8.51 -33.57 -7.31
N LYS A 146 -9.42 -32.98 -8.08
CA LYS A 146 -10.24 -33.72 -9.06
C LYS A 146 -9.37 -34.33 -10.17
N LEU A 147 -8.39 -33.59 -10.67
CA LEU A 147 -7.46 -34.09 -11.69
C LEU A 147 -6.59 -35.22 -11.14
N GLN A 148 -6.08 -35.09 -9.93
CA GLN A 148 -5.31 -36.13 -9.25
C GLN A 148 -6.14 -37.41 -9.09
N ALA A 149 -7.39 -37.31 -8.64
CA ALA A 149 -8.27 -38.47 -8.52
C ALA A 149 -8.53 -39.17 -9.88
N ARG A 150 -8.66 -38.41 -10.98
CA ARG A 150 -8.79 -38.97 -12.33
C ARG A 150 -7.51 -39.64 -12.79
N LEU A 151 -6.35 -39.04 -12.50
CA LEU A 151 -5.03 -39.61 -12.81
C LEU A 151 -4.83 -40.93 -12.06
N ASP A 152 -5.15 -40.98 -10.78
CA ASP A 152 -5.03 -42.19 -9.96
C ASP A 152 -5.95 -43.31 -10.48
N LYS A 153 -7.18 -42.98 -10.89
CA LYS A 153 -8.10 -43.94 -11.52
C LYS A 153 -7.53 -44.48 -12.83
N CYS A 154 -7.02 -43.61 -13.70
CA CYS A 154 -6.43 -44.00 -14.98
C CYS A 154 -5.17 -44.85 -14.78
N SER A 155 -4.34 -44.51 -13.81
CA SER A 155 -3.15 -45.30 -13.43
C SER A 155 -3.53 -46.70 -12.94
N LYS A 156 -4.59 -46.83 -12.12
CA LYS A 156 -5.08 -48.14 -11.68
C LYS A 156 -5.61 -48.98 -12.83
N GLU A 157 -6.39 -48.38 -13.72
CA GLU A 157 -6.90 -49.05 -14.92
C GLU A 157 -5.75 -49.52 -15.82
N LYS A 158 -4.75 -48.66 -16.06
CA LYS A 158 -3.58 -49.04 -16.85
C LYS A 158 -2.86 -50.25 -16.26
N LYS A 159 -2.59 -50.26 -14.95
CA LYS A 159 -1.95 -51.40 -14.28
C LYS A 159 -2.76 -52.69 -14.46
N PHE A 160 -4.08 -52.61 -14.31
CA PHE A 160 -4.96 -53.75 -14.53
C PHE A 160 -4.91 -54.27 -15.98
N GLN A 161 -4.90 -53.37 -16.96
CA GLN A 161 -4.77 -53.74 -18.37
C GLN A 161 -3.39 -54.33 -18.68
N ASP A 162 -2.31 -53.76 -18.12
CA ASP A 162 -0.95 -54.29 -18.25
C ASP A 162 -0.87 -55.72 -17.66
N ASP A 163 -1.45 -55.96 -16.49
CA ASP A 163 -1.51 -57.30 -15.87
C ASP A 163 -2.29 -58.31 -16.73
N ILE A 164 -3.41 -57.92 -17.33
CA ILE A 164 -4.17 -58.78 -18.26
C ILE A 164 -3.34 -59.07 -19.50
N HIS A 165 -2.72 -58.04 -20.09
CA HIS A 165 -1.87 -58.18 -21.27
C HIS A 165 -0.75 -59.19 -21.02
N ASP A 166 -0.04 -59.05 -19.90
CA ASP A 166 1.05 -59.97 -19.52
C ASP A 166 0.56 -61.41 -19.33
N ASN A 167 -0.64 -61.59 -18.74
CA ASN A 167 -1.26 -62.91 -18.62
C ASN A 167 -1.60 -63.52 -19.99
N LEU A 168 -2.18 -62.73 -20.90
CA LEU A 168 -2.52 -63.20 -22.24
C LEU A 168 -1.28 -63.54 -23.06
N VAL A 169 -0.23 -62.71 -23.01
CA VAL A 169 1.03 -62.98 -23.69
C VAL A 169 1.70 -64.25 -23.15
N ARG A 170 1.69 -64.46 -21.82
CA ARG A 170 2.17 -65.71 -21.24
C ARG A 170 1.38 -66.93 -21.72
N ASN A 171 0.05 -66.82 -21.73
CA ASN A 171 -0.81 -67.90 -22.23
C ASN A 171 -0.57 -68.19 -23.71
N GLN A 172 -0.43 -67.16 -24.53
CA GLN A 172 -0.12 -67.29 -25.95
C GLN A 172 1.19 -68.07 -26.15
N LYS A 173 2.27 -67.70 -25.44
CA LYS A 173 3.57 -68.40 -25.53
C LYS A 173 3.47 -69.87 -25.13
N ILE A 174 2.66 -70.19 -24.11
CA ILE A 174 2.40 -71.58 -23.70
C ILE A 174 1.71 -72.36 -24.82
N TRP A 175 0.70 -71.77 -25.46
CA TRP A 175 -0.01 -72.41 -26.57
C TRP A 175 0.86 -72.57 -27.81
N GLU A 176 1.67 -71.58 -28.16
CA GLU A 176 2.65 -71.67 -29.23
C GLU A 176 3.63 -72.83 -28.99
N SER A 177 4.15 -72.96 -27.76
CA SER A 177 5.05 -74.06 -27.39
C SER A 177 4.35 -75.43 -27.51
N LYS A 178 3.11 -75.55 -27.00
CA LYS A 178 2.31 -76.78 -27.12
C LYS A 178 2.00 -77.13 -28.57
N PHE A 179 1.73 -76.14 -29.39
CA PHE A 179 1.45 -76.33 -30.81
C PHE A 179 2.67 -76.92 -31.52
N VAL A 180 3.86 -76.35 -31.30
CA VAL A 180 5.13 -76.89 -31.84
C VAL A 180 5.39 -78.31 -31.34
N GLU A 181 5.17 -78.60 -30.06
CA GLU A 181 5.32 -79.97 -29.53
C GLU A 181 4.37 -80.97 -30.21
N ILE A 182 3.11 -80.58 -30.44
CA ILE A 182 2.12 -81.43 -31.11
C ILE A 182 2.50 -81.63 -32.58
N GLU A 183 2.86 -80.57 -33.30
CA GLU A 183 3.32 -80.67 -34.68
C GLU A 183 4.53 -81.60 -34.82
N GLU A 184 5.48 -81.55 -33.87
CA GLU A 184 6.64 -82.44 -33.91
C GLU A 184 6.26 -83.90 -33.62
N ARG A 185 5.32 -84.14 -32.69
CA ARG A 185 4.79 -85.49 -32.42
C ARG A 185 4.07 -86.06 -33.63
N GLU A 186 3.18 -85.28 -34.26
CA GLU A 186 2.48 -85.68 -35.49
C GLU A 186 3.46 -85.96 -36.64
N ARG A 187 4.49 -85.12 -36.81
CA ARG A 187 5.53 -85.32 -37.82
C ARG A 187 6.31 -86.62 -37.60
N LYS A 188 6.64 -86.96 -36.34
CA LYS A 188 7.30 -88.23 -35.99
C LYS A 188 6.39 -89.42 -36.27
N LEU A 189 5.11 -89.33 -35.89
CA LEU A 189 4.13 -90.39 -36.13
C LEU A 189 3.90 -90.61 -37.64
N SER A 190 3.80 -89.54 -38.42
CA SER A 190 3.68 -89.61 -39.89
C SER A 190 4.88 -90.36 -40.48
N LYS A 191 6.12 -90.00 -40.10
CA LYS A 191 7.32 -90.70 -40.57
C LYS A 191 7.31 -92.20 -40.27
N VAL A 192 6.84 -92.59 -39.08
CA VAL A 192 6.73 -94.01 -38.70
C VAL A 192 5.66 -94.72 -39.54
N LYS A 193 4.51 -94.09 -39.78
CA LYS A 193 3.46 -94.62 -40.65
C LYS A 193 3.95 -94.76 -42.10
N ASP A 194 4.61 -93.73 -42.63
CA ASP A 194 5.18 -93.73 -43.99
C ASP A 194 6.22 -94.83 -44.15
N GLN A 195 7.08 -95.05 -43.16
CA GLN A 195 8.02 -96.16 -43.19
C GLN A 195 7.30 -97.50 -43.17
N LYS A 196 6.29 -97.66 -42.30
CA LYS A 196 5.54 -98.92 -42.24
C LYS A 196 4.78 -99.22 -43.53
N ILE A 197 4.24 -98.19 -44.20
CA ILE A 197 3.62 -98.31 -45.52
C ILE A 197 4.65 -98.82 -46.53
N LYS A 198 5.84 -98.22 -46.59
CA LYS A 198 6.92 -98.69 -47.47
C LYS A 198 7.30 -100.14 -47.21
N ASP A 199 7.49 -100.51 -45.94
CA ASP A 199 7.83 -101.89 -45.57
C ASP A 199 6.73 -102.87 -46.05
N LEU A 200 5.45 -102.52 -45.87
CA LEU A 200 4.32 -103.33 -46.33
C LEU A 200 4.20 -103.37 -47.87
N GLU A 201 4.51 -102.28 -48.56
CA GLU A 201 4.57 -102.22 -50.03
C GLU A 201 5.69 -103.12 -50.57
N GLU A 202 6.87 -103.12 -49.94
CA GLU A 202 7.99 -104.02 -50.27
C GLU A 202 7.62 -105.49 -50.03
N GLU A 203 6.99 -105.82 -48.89
CA GLU A 203 6.48 -107.16 -48.60
C GLU A 203 5.47 -107.63 -49.67
N LEU A 204 4.52 -106.76 -50.06
CA LEU A 204 3.56 -107.05 -51.13
C LEU A 204 4.25 -107.26 -52.48
N MET A 205 5.22 -106.41 -52.85
CA MET A 205 6.00 -106.57 -54.09
C MET A 205 6.75 -107.90 -54.11
N ASN A 206 7.41 -108.27 -53.02
CA ASN A 206 8.12 -109.54 -52.91
C ASN A 206 7.18 -110.74 -53.04
N MET A 207 6.00 -110.70 -52.40
CA MET A 207 4.99 -111.75 -52.55
C MET A 207 4.46 -111.85 -53.98
N MET A 208 4.20 -110.72 -54.65
CA MET A 208 3.77 -110.70 -56.05
C MET A 208 4.85 -111.32 -56.96
N ALA A 209 6.12 -110.96 -56.78
CA ALA A 209 7.23 -111.52 -57.55
C ALA A 209 7.38 -113.04 -57.34
N CYS A 210 7.22 -113.51 -56.10
CA CYS A 210 7.19 -114.95 -55.80
C CYS A 210 6.04 -115.66 -56.54
N LEU A 211 4.83 -115.10 -56.50
CA LEU A 211 3.67 -115.67 -57.20
C LEU A 211 3.86 -115.69 -58.72
N GLU A 212 4.43 -114.64 -59.31
CA GLU A 212 4.79 -114.59 -60.74
C GLU A 212 5.86 -115.63 -61.11
N SER A 213 6.85 -115.85 -60.24
CA SER A 213 7.87 -116.89 -60.42
C SER A 213 7.27 -118.31 -60.36
N MET A 214 6.27 -118.54 -59.50
CA MET A 214 5.56 -119.81 -59.39
C MET A 214 4.64 -120.07 -60.61
N ASN A 215 4.00 -119.02 -61.13
CA ASN A 215 3.21 -119.12 -62.36
C ASN A 215 4.10 -119.36 -63.60
N THR A 216 5.30 -118.77 -63.67
CA THR A 216 6.25 -118.99 -64.77
C THR A 216 6.96 -120.35 -64.70
N THR A 217 7.13 -120.94 -63.51
CA THR A 217 7.60 -122.35 -63.39
C THR A 217 6.52 -123.39 -63.70
N GLN A 218 5.24 -123.02 -63.69
CA GLN A 218 4.14 -123.87 -64.18
C GLN A 218 3.89 -123.74 -65.69
N GLN A 219 4.59 -122.85 -66.39
CA GLN A 219 4.60 -122.75 -67.86
C GLN A 219 6.06 -122.72 -68.38
N PRO A 220 6.76 -123.87 -68.34
CA PRO A 220 7.12 -124.48 -69.63
C PRO A 220 7.07 -126.03 -69.65
N SER A 221 6.78 -126.56 -70.85
CA SER A 221 6.82 -127.94 -71.37
C SER A 221 5.67 -128.92 -71.03
N SER A 222 4.54 -128.72 -71.72
CA SER A 222 3.88 -129.69 -72.62
C SER A 222 3.32 -128.83 -73.78
N ASP A 223 3.79 -128.81 -75.03
CA ASP A 223 4.43 -129.78 -75.92
C ASP A 223 5.73 -129.25 -76.57
#